data_AF-A0A7C0X904-F1
#
_entry.id   AF-A0A7C0X904-F1
#
_cell.length_a   1.000
_cell.length_b   1.000
_cell.length_c   1.000
_cell.angle_alpha   90.00
_cell.angle_beta   90.00
_cell.angle_gamma   90.00
#
_symmetry.space_group_name_H-M   'P 1'
#
loop_
_entity.id
_entity.type
_entity.pdbx_description
1 polymer ?
#
loop_
_entity_poly.entity_id
_entity_poly.type
_entity_poly.pdbx_seq_one_letter_code
_entity_poly.pdbx_strand_id
1 'polypeptide(L)'
;MHGAKRWYFPDGFLPKGKSGERVSHESLCVMNLSKIPAKVRMTILFDDMEPITYELEIPSMRDLHIRLDKLEPSLPREKPYGIFVESSVEIVAQLSRLDVSEDHYTLMTTVGYSEG
;
A
#
# COMPACT_ATOMS: atom_id res chain seq x y z
N MET A 1 7.63 21.48 3.11
CA MET A 1 7.38 20.04 3.30
C MET A 1 6.41 19.65 2.19
N HIS A 2 6.47 18.41 1.68
CA HIS A 2 5.67 17.99 0.52
C HIS A 2 4.86 16.74 0.89
N GLY A 3 3.54 16.81 0.76
CA GLY A 3 2.64 15.70 1.04
C GLY A 3 1.91 15.87 2.37
N ALA A 4 1.62 14.76 3.02
CA ALA A 4 0.86 14.71 4.27
C ALA A 4 1.38 13.59 5.18
N LYS A 5 1.00 13.63 6.46
CA LYS A 5 1.39 12.61 7.45
C LYS A 5 0.36 11.49 7.59
N ARG A 6 -0.86 11.66 7.09
CA ARG A 6 -1.96 10.70 7.17
C ARG A 6 -2.54 10.46 5.79
N TRP A 7 -2.65 9.20 5.40
CA TRP A 7 -3.17 8.77 4.10
C TRP A 7 -4.15 7.61 4.23
N TYR A 8 -5.16 7.59 3.37
CA TYR A 8 -6.29 6.67 3.45
C TYR A 8 -6.60 6.09 2.07
N PHE A 9 -6.72 4.76 2.01
CA PHE A 9 -7.07 4.01 0.80
C PHE A 9 -8.20 3.05 1.14
N PRO A 10 -9.45 3.35 0.77
CA PRO A 10 -10.60 2.53 1.18
C PRO A 10 -10.78 1.25 0.37
N ASP A 11 -10.16 1.12 -0.81
CA ASP A 11 -10.26 -0.05 -1.68
C ASP A 11 -8.94 -0.81 -1.76
N GLY A 12 -8.78 -1.77 -0.85
CA GLY A 12 -7.72 -2.76 -0.85
C GLY A 12 -8.28 -4.18 -1.03
N PHE A 13 -7.59 -4.98 -1.83
CA PHE A 13 -7.94 -6.37 -2.12
C PHE A 13 -6.77 -7.02 -2.85
N LEU A 14 -6.27 -8.15 -2.35
CA LEU A 14 -5.23 -8.94 -3.03
C LEU A 14 -5.88 -10.08 -3.84
N PRO A 15 -5.96 -9.99 -5.18
CA PRO A 15 -6.46 -11.10 -5.99
C PRO A 15 -5.48 -12.29 -5.94
N LYS A 16 -5.96 -13.51 -6.18
CA LYS A 16 -5.11 -14.72 -6.22
C LYS A 16 -4.56 -15.07 -7.60
N GLY A 17 -5.00 -14.35 -8.65
CA GLY A 17 -4.66 -14.68 -10.03
C GLY A 17 -3.15 -14.56 -10.34
N LYS A 18 -2.71 -15.32 -11.34
CA LYS A 18 -1.34 -15.35 -11.86
C LYS A 18 -1.37 -15.58 -13.37
N SER A 19 -0.42 -15.02 -14.11
CA SER A 19 -0.11 -15.40 -15.49
C SER A 19 1.40 -15.39 -15.73
N GLY A 20 1.94 -16.53 -16.15
CA GLY A 20 3.39 -16.73 -16.27
C GLY A 20 4.12 -16.43 -14.95
N GLU A 21 5.02 -15.45 -14.96
CA GLU A 21 5.74 -15.01 -13.75
C GLU A 21 5.02 -13.90 -12.96
N ARG A 22 3.93 -13.34 -13.50
CA ARG A 22 3.22 -12.22 -12.88
C ARG A 22 2.15 -12.73 -11.93
N VAL A 23 2.26 -12.30 -10.68
CA VAL A 23 1.27 -12.59 -9.63
C VAL A 23 0.46 -11.32 -9.36
N SER A 24 -0.86 -11.47 -9.23
CA SER A 24 -1.74 -10.38 -8.82
C SER A 24 -1.30 -9.83 -7.46
N HIS A 25 -1.26 -8.51 -7.38
CA HIS A 25 -0.75 -7.82 -6.20
C HIS A 25 -1.24 -6.38 -6.14
N GLU A 26 -1.09 -5.81 -4.96
CA GLU A 26 -1.16 -4.37 -4.75
C GLU A 26 0.22 -3.83 -4.38
N SER A 27 0.47 -2.61 -4.83
CA SER A 27 1.66 -1.84 -4.49
C SER A 27 1.24 -0.52 -3.86
N LEU A 28 1.59 -0.32 -2.60
CA LEU A 28 1.54 0.99 -1.96
C LEU A 28 2.84 1.73 -2.31
N CYS A 29 2.77 2.66 -3.26
CA CYS A 29 3.88 3.49 -3.70
C CYS A 29 3.98 4.70 -2.77
N VAL A 30 5.15 4.89 -2.15
CA VAL A 30 5.38 5.96 -1.18
C VAL A 30 6.64 6.74 -1.54
N MET A 31 6.48 8.05 -1.70
CA MET A 31 7.56 8.98 -1.97
C MET A 31 7.88 9.82 -0.73
N ASN A 32 9.14 9.78 -0.30
CA ASN A 32 9.68 10.63 0.76
C ASN A 32 10.62 11.68 0.15
N LEU A 33 10.13 12.92 0.04
CA LEU A 33 10.89 14.08 -0.45
C LEU A 33 11.64 14.83 0.67
N SER A 34 11.59 14.33 1.90
CA SER A 34 12.31 14.93 3.01
C SER A 34 13.78 14.47 3.04
N LYS A 35 14.61 15.22 3.76
CA LYS A 35 16.04 14.90 3.96
C LYS A 35 16.29 13.89 5.09
N ILE A 36 15.24 13.35 5.71
CA ILE A 36 15.33 12.35 6.78
C ILE A 36 14.47 11.12 6.44
N PRO A 37 14.78 9.92 6.97
CA PRO A 37 13.93 8.76 6.81
C PRO A 37 12.52 8.99 7.39
N ALA A 38 11.50 8.46 6.72
CA ALA A 38 10.14 8.46 7.21
C ALA A 38 9.86 7.15 7.95
N LYS A 39 9.49 7.23 9.23
CA LYS A 39 8.92 6.10 9.95
C LYS A 39 7.44 6.04 9.63
N VAL A 40 7.01 4.95 9.02
CA VAL A 40 5.66 4.77 8.52
C VAL A 40 4.99 3.63 9.26
N ARG A 41 3.82 3.91 9.83
CA ARG A 41 2.90 2.90 10.34
C ARG A 41 1.78 2.70 9.33
N MET A 42 1.60 1.47 8.87
CA MET A 42 0.51 1.09 7.97
C MET A 42 -0.43 0.12 8.68
N THR A 43 -1.70 0.49 8.81
CA THR A 43 -2.75 -0.32 9.42
C THR A 43 -3.74 -0.77 8.36
N ILE A 44 -3.99 -2.07 8.31
CA ILE A 44 -4.96 -2.70 7.43
C ILE A 44 -6.21 -3.02 8.24
N LEU A 45 -7.34 -2.46 7.80
CA LEU A 45 -8.64 -2.58 8.44
C LEU A 45 -9.51 -3.57 7.68
N PHE A 46 -10.07 -4.55 8.39
CA PHE A 46 -11.00 -5.54 7.85
C PHE A 46 -12.40 -5.31 8.42
N ASP A 47 -13.41 -5.92 7.80
CA ASP A 47 -14.80 -5.85 8.22
C ASP A 47 -15.18 -6.87 9.30
N ASP A 48 -14.39 -7.93 9.46
CA ASP A 48 -14.72 -9.13 10.25
C ASP A 48 -13.57 -9.62 11.15
N MET A 49 -12.44 -8.91 11.22
CA MET A 49 -11.29 -9.28 12.04
C MET A 49 -10.47 -8.09 12.54
N GLU A 50 -9.63 -8.33 13.54
CA GLU A 50 -8.75 -7.32 14.11
C GLU A 50 -7.77 -6.74 13.06
N PRO A 51 -7.45 -5.43 13.15
CA PRO A 51 -6.50 -4.80 12.25
C PRO A 51 -5.10 -5.43 12.29
N ILE A 52 -4.43 -5.44 11.15
CA ILE A 52 -3.02 -5.83 11.05
C ILE A 52 -2.19 -4.56 10.86
N THR A 53 -1.07 -4.43 11.58
CA THR A 53 -0.20 -3.23 11.51
C THR A 53 1.22 -3.61 11.09
N TYR A 54 1.81 -2.77 10.24
CA TYR A 54 3.19 -2.87 9.76
C TYR A 54 3.95 -1.59 10.08
N GLU A 55 5.19 -1.74 10.52
CA GLU A 55 6.14 -0.64 10.71
C GLU A 55 7.17 -0.69 9.59
N LEU A 56 7.28 0.40 8.84
CA LEU A 56 8.08 0.52 7.63
C LEU A 56 8.98 1.76 7.71
N GLU A 57 10.10 1.73 7.00
CA GLU A 57 10.96 2.90 6.83
C GLU A 57 11.09 3.25 5.35
N ILE A 58 10.79 4.51 5.01
CA ILE A 58 11.02 5.05 3.66
C ILE A 58 12.26 5.95 3.73
N PRO A 59 13.39 5.58 3.10
CA PRO A 59 14.61 6.37 3.19
C PRO A 59 14.42 7.79 2.64
N SER A 60 15.29 8.71 3.05
CA SER A 60 15.25 10.09 2.57
C SER A 60 15.47 10.17 1.06
N MET A 61 14.73 11.06 0.39
CA MET A 61 14.81 11.25 -1.07
C MET A 61 14.67 9.93 -1.85
N ARG A 62 13.67 9.11 -1.52
CA ARG A 62 13.37 7.84 -2.21
C ARG A 62 11.89 7.70 -2.52
N ASP A 63 11.63 6.88 -3.53
CA ASP A 63 10.34 6.30 -3.87
C ASP A 63 10.42 4.79 -3.59
N LEU A 64 9.43 4.26 -2.89
CA LEU A 64 9.38 2.84 -2.50
C LEU A 64 8.03 2.23 -2.87
N HIS A 65 8.06 1.15 -3.63
CA HIS A 65 6.86 0.43 -4.06
C HIS A 65 6.69 -0.80 -3.18
N ILE A 66 5.91 -0.64 -2.11
CA ILE A 66 5.72 -1.67 -1.10
C ILE A 66 4.72 -2.70 -1.63
N ARG A 67 5.20 -3.92 -1.83
CA ARG A 67 4.40 -5.07 -2.28
C ARG A 67 3.57 -5.61 -1.12
N LEU A 68 2.26 -5.36 -1.13
CA LEU A 68 1.36 -5.78 -0.05
C LEU A 68 1.27 -7.31 0.07
N ASP A 69 1.47 -8.03 -1.03
CA ASP A 69 1.50 -9.49 -1.06
C ASP A 69 2.80 -10.13 -0.54
N LYS A 70 3.78 -9.32 -0.14
CA LYS A 70 5.08 -9.75 0.40
C LYS A 70 5.32 -9.29 1.84
N LEU A 71 4.30 -8.72 2.49
CA LEU A 71 4.40 -8.26 3.87
C LEU A 71 4.39 -9.43 4.84
N GLU A 72 5.03 -9.22 5.99
CA GLU A 72 4.96 -10.13 7.13
C GLU A 72 4.47 -9.38 8.38
N PRO A 73 3.42 -9.87 9.08
CA PRO A 73 2.63 -11.07 8.75
C PRO A 73 1.87 -10.94 7.42
N SER A 74 1.75 -12.05 6.68
CA SER A 74 1.06 -12.06 5.38
C SER A 74 -0.39 -11.59 5.44
N LEU A 75 -0.80 -10.80 4.44
CA LEU A 75 -2.20 -10.39 4.28
C LEU A 75 -3.05 -11.50 3.65
N PRO A 76 -4.30 -11.68 4.11
CA PRO A 76 -5.22 -12.62 3.49
C PRO A 76 -5.55 -12.17 2.06
N ARG A 77 -5.42 -13.08 1.09
CA ARG A 77 -5.87 -12.85 -0.27
C ARG A 77 -7.38 -13.07 -0.41
N GLU A 78 -7.99 -12.43 -1.40
CA GLU A 78 -9.44 -12.45 -1.67
C GLU A 78 -10.29 -11.94 -0.50
N LYS A 79 -9.76 -10.97 0.25
CA LYS A 79 -10.46 -10.31 1.34
C LYS A 79 -10.41 -8.80 1.14
N PRO A 80 -11.55 -8.09 1.21
CA PRO A 80 -11.56 -6.63 1.13
C PRO A 80 -10.94 -6.02 2.40
N TYR A 81 -10.24 -4.90 2.25
CA TYR A 81 -9.70 -4.15 3.37
C TYR A 81 -9.50 -2.66 3.04
N GLY A 82 -9.40 -1.84 4.07
CA GLY A 82 -8.92 -0.46 3.98
C GLY A 82 -7.47 -0.35 4.44
N ILE A 83 -6.74 0.65 3.93
CA ILE A 83 -5.36 0.96 4.34
C ILE A 83 -5.35 2.36 4.95
N PHE A 84 -4.85 2.46 6.17
CA PHE A 84 -4.51 3.71 6.83
C PHE A 84 -2.99 3.79 7.01
N VAL A 85 -2.41 4.93 6.66
CA VAL A 85 -0.96 5.15 6.71
C VAL A 85 -0.66 6.41 7.50
N GLU A 86 0.18 6.28 8.51
CA GLU A 86 0.73 7.37 9.32
C GLU A 86 2.23 7.49 9.09
N SER A 87 2.75 8.71 9.05
CA SER A 87 4.18 8.96 8.85
C SER A 87 4.74 10.03 9.78
N SER A 88 5.99 9.84 10.22
CA SER A 88 6.71 10.82 11.03
C SER A 88 7.01 12.13 10.29
N VAL A 89 7.05 12.11 8.95
CA VAL A 89 7.26 13.26 8.06
C VAL A 89 6.20 13.28 6.97
N GLU A 90 6.07 14.40 6.25
CA GLU A 90 5.19 14.43 5.08
C GLU A 90 5.73 13.54 3.96
N ILE A 91 4.86 12.67 3.45
CA ILE A 91 5.09 11.76 2.33
C ILE A 91 3.96 11.91 1.32
N VAL A 92 4.15 11.40 0.10
CA VAL A 92 3.09 11.23 -0.90
C VAL A 92 2.84 9.74 -1.10
N ALA A 93 1.58 9.32 -1.13
CA ALA A 93 1.22 7.91 -1.25
C ALA A 93 0.16 7.65 -2.33
N GLN A 94 0.33 6.54 -3.03
CA GLN A 94 -0.53 6.07 -4.11
C GLN A 94 -0.72 4.55 -3.99
N LEU A 95 -1.93 4.05 -4.23
CA LEU A 95 -2.20 2.62 -4.27
C LEU A 95 -2.46 2.20 -5.71
N SER A 96 -1.84 1.10 -6.14
CA SER A 96 -2.08 0.49 -7.44
C SER A 96 -2.31 -1.00 -7.29
N ARG A 97 -3.23 -1.56 -8.09
CA ARG A 97 -3.51 -3.00 -8.15
C ARG A 97 -3.24 -3.53 -9.55
N LEU A 98 -2.51 -4.63 -9.62
CA LEU A 98 -2.47 -5.54 -10.76
C LEU A 98 -3.37 -6.74 -10.45
N ASP A 99 -4.39 -6.93 -11.27
CA ASP A 99 -5.20 -8.15 -11.28
C ASP A 99 -4.98 -8.86 -12.62
N VAL A 100 -4.44 -10.07 -12.55
CA VAL A 100 -3.99 -10.84 -13.71
C VAL A 100 -4.35 -12.31 -13.56
N SER A 101 -4.84 -12.90 -14.64
CA SER A 101 -4.96 -14.34 -14.86
C SER A 101 -4.51 -14.69 -16.29
N GLU A 102 -4.65 -15.94 -16.72
CA GLU A 102 -4.38 -16.31 -18.11
C GLU A 102 -5.33 -15.60 -19.11
N ASP A 103 -6.55 -15.27 -18.68
CA ASP A 103 -7.60 -14.71 -19.55
C ASP A 103 -7.80 -13.19 -19.37
N HIS A 104 -7.20 -12.56 -18.36
CA HIS A 104 -7.32 -11.12 -18.12
C HIS A 104 -6.05 -10.47 -17.57
N TYR A 105 -5.87 -9.19 -17.90
CA TYR A 105 -4.81 -8.35 -17.37
C TYR A 105 -5.35 -6.93 -17.19
N THR A 106 -5.45 -6.47 -15.95
CA THR A 106 -5.95 -5.12 -15.67
C THR A 106 -5.15 -4.43 -14.57
N LEU A 107 -5.15 -3.10 -14.66
CA LEU A 107 -4.51 -2.21 -13.71
C LEU A 107 -5.52 -1.15 -13.27
N MET A 108 -5.45 -0.79 -11.99
CA MET A 108 -6.12 0.39 -11.47
C MET A 108 -5.20 1.11 -10.50
N THR A 109 -5.40 2.41 -10.34
CA THR A 109 -4.63 3.22 -9.41
C THR A 109 -5.40 4.43 -8.93
N THR A 110 -5.07 4.91 -7.73
CA THR A 110 -5.52 6.20 -7.22
C THR A 110 -4.49 6.79 -6.28
N VAL A 111 -4.38 8.13 -6.27
CA VAL A 111 -3.76 8.84 -5.16
C VAL A 111 -4.63 8.62 -3.92
N GLY A 112 -4.00 8.49 -2.75
CA GLY A 112 -4.75 8.34 -1.49
C GLY A 112 -5.43 9.64 -1.09
N TYR A 113 -6.53 9.54 -0.36
CA TYR A 113 -7.01 10.70 0.40
C TYR A 113 -5.98 11.02 1.48
N SER A 114 -5.74 12.30 1.75
CA SER A 114 -4.76 12.72 2.75
C SER A 114 -5.29 13.82 3.67
N GLU A 115 -4.83 13.78 4.92
CA GLU A 115 -5.15 14.77 5.95
C GLU A 115 -3.87 15.43 6.49
N GLY A 116 -3.93 16.75 6.61
CA GLY A 116 -2.88 17.61 7.19
C GLY A 116 -2.91 17.63 8.71
#